data_AF-B0WXK4-F1
#
_entry.id   AF-B0WXK4-F1
#
_cell.length_a   1.000
_cell.length_b   1.000
_cell.length_c   1.000
_cell.angle_alpha   90.00
_cell.angle_beta   90.00
_cell.angle_gamma   90.00
#
_symmetry.space_group_name_H-M   'P 1'
#
loop_
_entity.id
_entity.type
_entity.pdbx_description
1 polymer ?
#
loop_
_entity_poly.entity_id
_entity_poly.type
_entity_poly.pdbx_seq_one_letter_code
_entity_poly.pdbx_strand_id
1 'polypeptide(L)'
;MSELENINPNVYKRSEERKYTENDENDDVVDPFDEREIFDLIRNINDPEHPLTLEELHVLEQSLITVDNEKNFVKVLFTPTIPHCSMATLIGLSIRVKLLRALPPRFKVSVEINPGTHASENAVNKQLADKERVAAALENTHLIEVINQCIAVPIQ
;
A
#
# COMPACT_ATOMS: atom_id res chain seq x y z
N MET A 1 -35.70 -6.44 5.45
CA MET A 1 -35.37 -5.01 5.25
C MET A 1 -33.88 -4.98 5.00
N SER A 2 -33.47 -4.91 3.74
CA SER A 2 -32.07 -4.85 3.32
C SER A 2 -31.54 -3.48 3.72
N GLU A 3 -30.76 -3.42 4.79
CA GLU A 3 -29.96 -2.23 5.09
C GLU A 3 -29.11 -1.94 3.85
N LEU A 4 -29.18 -0.71 3.38
CA LEU A 4 -28.40 -0.22 2.26
C LEU A 4 -26.92 -0.31 2.67
N GLU A 5 -26.23 -1.32 2.18
CA GLU A 5 -24.79 -1.57 2.34
C GLU A 5 -23.98 -0.53 1.54
N ASN A 6 -24.13 0.74 1.88
CA ASN A 6 -23.31 1.82 1.34
C ASN A 6 -23.10 2.87 2.44
N ILE A 7 -22.51 2.42 3.55
CA ILE A 7 -22.04 3.32 4.60
C ILE A 7 -20.78 3.98 4.05
N ASN A 8 -20.82 5.30 3.88
CA ASN A 8 -19.62 6.07 3.52
C ASN A 8 -18.46 5.69 4.45
N PRO A 9 -17.26 5.45 3.92
CA PRO A 9 -16.14 5.09 4.78
C PRO A 9 -15.82 6.22 5.75
N ASN A 10 -15.36 5.86 6.95
CA ASN A 10 -14.84 6.83 7.90
C ASN A 10 -13.60 7.51 7.31
N VAL A 11 -13.62 8.84 7.20
CA VAL A 11 -12.49 9.63 6.69
C VAL A 11 -11.65 10.10 7.86
N TYR A 12 -10.35 9.79 7.82
CA TYR A 12 -9.39 10.14 8.85
C TYR A 12 -8.49 11.31 8.42
N LYS A 13 -7.99 12.04 9.41
CA LYS A 13 -7.09 13.16 9.17
C LYS A 13 -5.73 12.64 8.71
N ARG A 14 -5.25 13.15 7.57
CA ARG A 14 -3.91 12.86 7.06
C ARG A 14 -2.81 13.24 8.07
N SER A 15 -1.74 12.45 8.06
CA SER A 15 -0.51 12.69 8.80
C SER A 15 0.17 13.97 8.30
N GLU A 16 0.89 14.66 9.19
CA GLU A 16 1.63 15.87 8.82
C GLU A 16 2.69 15.61 7.74
N GLU A 17 3.05 16.65 6.98
CA GLU A 17 4.12 16.57 5.98
C GLU A 17 5.46 16.21 6.62
N ARG A 18 6.31 15.52 5.84
CA ARG A 18 7.64 15.09 6.31
C ARG A 18 8.51 16.33 6.48
N LYS A 19 9.10 16.49 7.65
CA LYS A 19 10.12 17.52 7.90
C LYS A 19 11.46 16.91 7.56
N TYR A 20 12.16 17.50 6.60
CA TYR A 20 13.52 17.10 6.26
C TYR A 20 14.49 17.59 7.33
N THR A 21 15.45 16.75 7.66
CA THR A 21 16.55 17.10 8.56
C THR A 21 17.74 17.64 7.77
N GLU A 22 18.65 18.39 8.42
CA GLU A 22 19.90 18.84 7.78
C GLU A 22 20.76 17.66 7.28
N ASN A 23 20.63 16.48 7.90
CA ASN A 23 21.34 15.28 7.46
C ASN A 23 20.71 14.67 6.19
N ASP A 24 19.39 14.82 5.98
CA ASP A 24 18.71 14.32 4.78
C ASP A 24 19.19 15.06 3.52
N GLU A 25 19.68 16.30 3.69
CA GLU A 25 20.24 17.14 2.62
C GLU A 25 21.76 17.01 2.48
N ASN A 26 22.40 16.14 3.27
CA ASN A 26 23.85 15.99 3.32
C ASN A 26 24.31 14.72 2.57
N ASP A 27 24.85 14.91 1.37
CA ASP A 27 25.35 13.83 0.50
C ASP A 27 26.47 12.97 1.12
N ASP A 28 27.17 13.46 2.15
CA ASP A 28 28.21 12.71 2.86
C ASP A 28 27.65 11.72 3.90
N VAL A 29 26.34 11.79 4.18
CA VAL A 29 25.66 10.93 5.15
C VAL A 29 24.80 9.92 4.41
N VAL A 30 24.92 8.65 4.79
CA VAL A 30 24.03 7.60 4.26
C VAL A 30 22.65 7.77 4.90
N ASP A 31 21.64 8.09 4.08
CA ASP A 31 20.23 8.10 4.47
C ASP A 31 19.58 6.72 4.18
N PRO A 32 19.31 5.89 5.21
CA PRO A 32 18.65 4.61 5.03
C PRO A 32 17.13 4.77 4.88
N PHE A 33 16.51 3.88 4.11
CA PHE A 33 15.05 3.85 4.00
C PHE A 33 14.41 3.62 5.38
N ASP A 34 13.45 4.45 5.75
CA ASP A 34 12.69 4.32 6.99
C ASP A 34 11.21 4.02 6.72
N GLU A 35 10.45 3.68 7.77
CA GLU A 35 9.02 3.39 7.66
C GLU A 35 8.24 4.60 7.13
N ARG A 36 8.73 5.82 7.42
CA ARG A 36 8.09 7.06 7.00
C ARG A 36 8.19 7.27 5.50
N GLU A 37 9.35 7.02 4.92
CA GLU A 37 9.58 7.10 3.48
C GLU A 37 8.71 6.08 2.74
N ILE A 38 8.69 4.83 3.22
CA ILE A 38 7.81 3.80 2.64
C ILE A 38 6.34 4.24 2.74
N PHE A 39 5.91 4.77 3.89
CA PHE A 39 4.55 5.28 4.06
C PHE A 39 4.24 6.40 3.07
N ASP A 40 5.11 7.39 2.92
CA ASP A 40 4.92 8.52 2.01
C ASP A 40 4.82 8.06 0.54
N LEU A 41 5.50 6.98 0.15
CA LEU A 41 5.38 6.39 -1.19
C LEU A 41 3.99 5.79 -1.46
N ILE A 42 3.30 5.25 -0.45
CA ILE A 42 2.06 4.48 -0.64
C ILE A 42 0.80 5.14 -0.06
N ARG A 43 0.93 6.14 0.82
CA ARG A 43 -0.20 6.79 1.51
C ARG A 43 -1.21 7.43 0.55
N ASN A 44 -0.74 7.93 -0.60
CA ASN A 44 -1.55 8.61 -1.60
C ASN A 44 -2.12 7.68 -2.69
N ILE A 45 -1.96 6.36 -2.56
CA ILE A 45 -2.66 5.42 -3.45
C ILE A 45 -4.16 5.63 -3.26
N ASN A 46 -4.91 5.75 -4.35
CA ASN A 46 -6.36 5.88 -4.32
C ASN A 46 -7.02 4.51 -4.14
N ASP A 47 -8.09 4.50 -3.37
CA ASP A 47 -8.98 3.36 -3.28
C ASP A 47 -9.67 3.11 -4.65
N PRO A 48 -9.83 1.86 -5.08
CA PRO A 48 -10.47 1.54 -6.36
C PRO A 48 -11.97 1.85 -6.40
N GLU A 49 -12.65 1.97 -5.25
CA GLU A 49 -14.10 2.17 -5.15
C GLU A 49 -14.47 3.60 -4.71
N HIS A 50 -13.58 4.28 -3.97
CA HIS A 50 -13.83 5.59 -3.39
C HIS A 50 -12.82 6.65 -3.85
N PRO A 51 -13.21 7.92 -4.00
CA PRO A 51 -12.30 9.03 -4.33
C PRO A 51 -11.50 9.48 -3.10
N LEU A 52 -10.94 8.53 -2.36
CA LEU A 52 -10.18 8.71 -1.12
C LEU A 52 -8.90 7.89 -1.20
N THR A 53 -7.86 8.35 -0.51
CA THR A 53 -6.60 7.62 -0.43
C THR A 53 -6.61 6.54 0.65
N LEU A 54 -5.70 5.57 0.52
CA LEU A 54 -5.56 4.50 1.50
C LEU A 54 -5.23 5.02 2.91
N GLU A 55 -4.54 6.15 3.04
CA GLU A 55 -4.35 6.81 4.34
C GLU A 55 -5.66 7.39 4.89
N GLU A 56 -6.43 8.10 4.06
CA GLU A 56 -7.69 8.73 4.49
C GLU A 56 -8.73 7.69 4.93
N LEU A 57 -8.59 6.44 4.49
CA LEU A 57 -9.43 5.31 4.86
C LEU A 57 -8.87 4.45 6.00
N HIS A 58 -7.71 4.80 6.58
CA HIS A 58 -6.95 3.94 7.50
C HIS A 58 -6.67 2.53 6.95
N VAL A 59 -6.64 2.39 5.63
CA VAL A 59 -6.18 1.14 5.01
C VAL A 59 -4.67 0.98 5.19
N LEU A 60 -3.95 2.09 5.25
CA LEU A 60 -2.53 2.14 5.55
C LEU A 60 -2.24 3.05 6.75
N GLU A 61 -1.31 2.60 7.59
CA GLU A 61 -0.78 3.36 8.72
C GLU A 61 0.75 3.18 8.75
N GLN A 62 1.48 4.22 9.16
CA GLN A 62 2.94 4.14 9.26
C GLN A 62 3.40 3.05 10.26
N SER A 63 2.64 2.83 11.33
CA SER A 63 2.90 1.80 12.36
C SER A 63 2.82 0.36 11.83
N LEU A 64 2.17 0.16 10.68
CA LEU A 64 1.97 -1.13 10.03
C LEU A 64 3.05 -1.45 8.98
N ILE A 65 4.08 -0.61 8.90
CA ILE A 65 5.20 -0.75 7.98
C ILE A 65 6.45 -1.15 8.78
N THR A 66 7.26 -2.02 8.20
CA THR A 66 8.54 -2.43 8.79
C THR A 66 9.60 -2.46 7.71
N VAL A 67 10.74 -1.81 7.97
CA VAL A 67 11.87 -1.75 7.04
C VAL A 67 13.12 -2.38 7.68
N ASP A 68 13.73 -3.31 6.96
CA ASP A 68 15.00 -3.93 7.32
C ASP A 68 16.00 -3.69 6.19
N ASN A 69 16.82 -2.64 6.36
CA ASN A 69 17.82 -2.24 5.38
C ASN A 69 18.94 -3.27 5.20
N GLU A 70 19.31 -3.99 6.26
CA GLU A 70 20.37 -5.01 6.25
C GLU A 70 19.93 -6.25 5.46
N LYS A 71 18.70 -6.71 5.69
CA LYS A 71 18.12 -7.85 4.96
C LYS A 71 17.51 -7.46 3.61
N ASN A 72 17.52 -6.18 3.26
CA ASN A 72 16.86 -5.61 2.09
C ASN A 72 15.39 -6.06 2.03
N PHE A 73 14.63 -5.82 3.10
CA PHE A 73 13.26 -6.30 3.22
C PHE A 73 12.32 -5.18 3.68
N VAL A 74 11.17 -5.07 3.02
CA VAL A 74 10.08 -4.16 3.40
C VAL A 74 8.83 -4.99 3.57
N LYS A 75 8.19 -4.87 4.73
CA LYS A 75 6.88 -5.46 5.02
C LYS A 75 5.85 -4.36 5.21
N VAL A 76 4.72 -4.50 4.54
CA VAL A 76 3.56 -3.63 4.70
C VAL A 76 2.36 -4.47 5.10
N LEU A 77 1.75 -4.11 6.23
CA LEU A 77 0.43 -4.59 6.61
C LEU A 77 -0.61 -3.53 6.21
N PHE A 78 -1.72 -3.96 5.61
CA PHE A 78 -2.84 -3.07 5.30
C PHE A 78 -4.15 -3.63 5.85
N THR A 79 -5.08 -2.75 6.20
CA THR A 79 -6.35 -3.11 6.84
C THR A 79 -7.50 -2.81 5.85
N PRO A 80 -8.14 -3.81 5.24
CA PRO A 80 -9.31 -3.56 4.40
C PRO A 80 -10.41 -2.82 5.17
N THR A 81 -11.16 -1.96 4.50
CA THR A 81 -12.23 -1.14 5.11
C THR A 81 -13.35 -1.99 5.72
N ILE A 82 -13.60 -3.18 5.16
CA ILE A 82 -14.59 -4.15 5.65
C ILE A 82 -14.04 -5.60 5.61
N PRO A 83 -14.52 -6.51 6.49
CA PRO A 83 -14.02 -7.89 6.58
C PRO A 83 -14.26 -8.77 5.35
N HIS A 84 -15.10 -8.34 4.42
CA HIS A 84 -15.46 -9.05 3.18
C HIS A 84 -15.12 -8.23 1.92
N CYS A 85 -14.16 -7.31 2.02
CA CYS A 85 -13.77 -6.43 0.93
C CYS A 85 -13.32 -7.23 -0.31
N SER A 86 -14.08 -7.13 -1.39
CA SER A 86 -13.75 -7.79 -2.66
C SER A 86 -12.48 -7.23 -3.30
N MET A 87 -12.13 -5.98 -2.98
CA MET A 87 -11.00 -5.25 -3.54
C MET A 87 -9.69 -5.40 -2.74
N ALA A 88 -9.68 -6.17 -1.65
CA ALA A 88 -8.48 -6.33 -0.81
C ALA A 88 -7.26 -6.82 -1.61
N THR A 89 -7.46 -7.72 -2.57
CA THR A 89 -6.38 -8.19 -3.45
C THR A 89 -5.86 -7.08 -4.37
N LEU A 90 -6.76 -6.27 -4.93
CA LEU A 90 -6.39 -5.17 -5.83
C LEU A 90 -5.64 -4.07 -5.08
N ILE A 91 -6.09 -3.71 -3.86
CA ILE A 91 -5.40 -2.78 -2.97
C ILE A 91 -3.98 -3.29 -2.67
N GLY A 92 -3.84 -4.56 -2.27
CA GLY A 92 -2.53 -5.17 -2.01
C GLY A 92 -1.61 -5.20 -3.24
N LEU A 93 -2.16 -5.46 -4.43
CA LEU A 93 -1.41 -5.39 -5.69
C LEU A 93 -0.96 -3.96 -5.99
N SER A 94 -1.82 -2.96 -5.83
CA SER A 94 -1.47 -1.54 -6.04
C SER A 94 -0.33 -1.11 -5.12
N ILE A 95 -0.37 -1.47 -3.83
CA ILE A 95 0.73 -1.23 -2.89
C ILE A 95 2.01 -1.91 -3.37
N ARG A 96 1.94 -3.20 -3.72
CA ARG A 96 3.10 -3.98 -4.17
C ARG A 96 3.73 -3.38 -5.42
N VAL A 97 2.92 -2.99 -6.41
CA VAL A 97 3.40 -2.38 -7.66
C VAL A 97 4.02 -1.02 -7.42
N LYS A 98 3.40 -0.18 -6.58
CA LYS A 98 3.97 1.13 -6.23
C LYS A 98 5.36 0.98 -5.63
N LEU A 99 5.53 0.08 -4.66
CA LEU A 99 6.81 -0.17 -4.02
C LEU A 99 7.82 -0.82 -4.97
N LEU A 100 7.41 -1.75 -5.82
CA LEU A 100 8.29 -2.34 -6.83
C LEU A 100 8.83 -1.32 -7.85
N ARG A 101 8.06 -0.26 -8.14
CA ARG A 101 8.48 0.82 -9.04
C ARG A 101 9.33 1.88 -8.35
N ALA A 102 9.09 2.13 -7.06
CA ALA A 102 9.75 3.19 -6.31
C ALA A 102 11.04 2.74 -5.61
N LEU A 103 11.10 1.48 -5.14
CA LEU A 103 12.23 0.99 -4.37
C LEU A 103 13.34 0.41 -5.26
N PRO A 104 14.60 0.50 -4.81
CA PRO A 104 15.69 -0.21 -5.46
C PRO A 104 15.43 -1.72 -5.55
N PRO A 105 15.79 -2.40 -6.65
CA PRO A 105 15.52 -3.84 -6.86
C PRO A 105 16.10 -4.79 -5.80
N ARG A 106 17.01 -4.31 -4.95
CA ARG A 106 17.56 -5.06 -3.82
C ARG A 106 16.47 -5.42 -2.79
N PHE A 107 15.44 -4.59 -2.66
CA PHE A 107 14.40 -4.78 -1.65
C PHE A 107 13.40 -5.87 -2.03
N LYS A 108 13.21 -6.81 -1.11
CA LYS A 108 12.13 -7.79 -1.12
C LYS A 108 10.91 -7.18 -0.44
N VAL A 109 9.83 -6.99 -1.19
CA VAL A 109 8.58 -6.42 -0.69
C VAL A 109 7.59 -7.54 -0.34
N SER A 110 7.12 -7.55 0.92
CA SER A 110 5.96 -8.34 1.38
C SER A 110 4.78 -7.41 1.67
N VAL A 111 3.62 -7.73 1.09
CA VAL A 111 2.36 -7.02 1.34
C VAL A 111 1.35 -8.04 1.83
N GLU A 112 0.83 -7.83 3.03
CA GLU A 112 -0.09 -8.74 3.70
C GLU A 112 -1.23 -7.95 4.33
N ILE A 113 -2.40 -8.58 4.45
CA ILE A 113 -3.50 -8.06 5.25
C ILE A 113 -3.12 -8.12 6.73
N ASN A 114 -3.46 -7.07 7.46
CA ASN A 114 -3.30 -6.99 8.91
C ASN A 114 -4.10 -8.12 9.60
N PRO A 115 -3.49 -8.97 10.45
CA PRO A 115 -4.15 -10.16 10.98
C PRO A 115 -5.47 -9.88 11.69
N GLY A 116 -6.49 -10.69 11.40
CA GLY A 116 -7.82 -10.61 11.98
C GLY A 116 -8.74 -9.57 11.34
N THR A 117 -8.31 -8.88 10.28
CA THR A 117 -9.08 -7.78 9.68
C THR A 117 -9.87 -8.18 8.44
N HIS A 118 -9.64 -9.37 7.88
CA HIS A 118 -10.35 -9.85 6.69
C HIS A 118 -10.65 -11.35 6.73
N ALA A 119 -11.87 -11.74 6.36
CA ALA A 119 -12.34 -13.13 6.44
C ALA A 119 -11.54 -14.11 5.56
N SER A 120 -10.95 -13.61 4.47
CA SER A 120 -10.13 -14.40 3.53
C SER A 120 -8.66 -13.99 3.53
N GLU A 121 -8.15 -13.42 4.63
CA GLU A 121 -6.77 -12.90 4.72
C GLU A 121 -5.71 -13.89 4.23
N ASN A 122 -5.79 -15.16 4.63
CA ASN A 122 -4.81 -16.18 4.26
C ASN A 122 -4.78 -16.43 2.75
N ALA A 123 -5.95 -16.43 2.10
CA ALA A 123 -6.05 -16.64 0.66
C ALA A 123 -5.49 -15.44 -0.10
N VAL A 124 -5.82 -14.22 0.33
CA VAL A 124 -5.31 -12.98 -0.27
C VAL A 124 -3.79 -12.87 -0.08
N ASN A 125 -3.29 -13.08 1.13
CA ASN A 125 -1.85 -13.04 1.43
C ASN A 125 -1.07 -14.06 0.60
N LYS A 126 -1.62 -15.27 0.40
CA LYS A 126 -1.01 -16.28 -0.47
C LYS A 126 -0.95 -15.83 -1.93
N GLN A 127 -1.99 -15.16 -2.44
CA GLN A 127 -1.99 -14.61 -3.79
C GLN A 127 -0.98 -13.46 -3.94
N LEU A 128 -0.92 -12.57 -2.94
CA LEU A 128 0.03 -11.45 -2.92
C LEU A 128 1.47 -11.90 -2.74
N ALA A 129 1.75 -13.06 -2.14
CA ALA A 129 3.10 -13.61 -2.01
C ALA A 129 3.61 -14.29 -3.29
N ASP A 130 2.71 -14.84 -4.11
CA ASP A 130 3.00 -15.55 -5.34
C ASP A 130 3.54 -14.60 -6.43
N LYS A 131 4.83 -14.68 -6.71
CA LYS A 131 5.50 -13.78 -7.68
C LYS A 131 5.06 -14.03 -9.11
N GLU A 132 4.80 -15.28 -9.49
CA GLU A 132 4.38 -15.63 -10.85
C GLU A 132 2.97 -15.12 -11.10
N ARG A 133 2.08 -15.29 -10.11
CA ARG A 133 0.72 -14.75 -10.17
C ARG A 133 0.70 -13.23 -10.23
N VAL A 134 1.52 -12.55 -9.44
CA VAL A 134 1.62 -11.09 -9.51
C VAL A 134 2.18 -10.65 -10.86
N ALA A 135 3.24 -11.29 -11.36
CA ALA A 135 3.77 -10.97 -12.69
C ALA A 135 2.70 -11.12 -13.79
N ALA A 136 1.95 -12.23 -13.79
CA ALA A 136 0.85 -12.45 -14.73
C ALA A 136 -0.28 -11.41 -14.60
N ALA A 137 -0.56 -10.94 -13.38
CA ALA A 137 -1.54 -9.87 -13.17
C ALA A 137 -1.07 -8.52 -13.74
N LEU A 138 0.24 -8.25 -13.76
CA LEU A 138 0.83 -7.03 -14.34
C LEU A 138 0.90 -7.06 -15.87
N GLU A 139 0.93 -8.25 -16.47
CA GLU A 139 0.84 -8.42 -17.93
C GLU A 139 -0.60 -8.29 -18.45
N ASN A 140 -1.60 -8.39 -17.57
CA ASN A 140 -2.99 -8.17 -17.92
C ASN A 140 -3.27 -6.66 -18.08
N THR A 141 -3.53 -6.24 -19.32
CA THR A 141 -3.77 -4.84 -19.69
C THR A 141 -4.85 -4.16 -18.86
N HIS A 142 -5.96 -4.85 -18.59
CA HIS A 142 -7.07 -4.26 -17.83
C HIS A 142 -6.70 -4.08 -16.35
N LEU A 143 -6.06 -5.08 -15.74
CA LEU A 143 -5.65 -5.00 -14.34
C LEU A 143 -4.58 -3.92 -14.13
N ILE A 144 -3.58 -3.83 -15.02
CA ILE A 144 -2.54 -2.83 -14.89
C ILE A 144 -3.06 -1.41 -15.10
N GLU A 145 -4.06 -1.21 -15.97
CA GLU A 145 -4.74 0.08 -16.12
C GLU A 145 -5.41 0.53 -14.82
N VAL A 146 -6.18 -0.36 -14.17
CA VAL A 146 -6.83 -0.06 -12.89
C VAL A 146 -5.80 0.21 -11.80
N ILE A 147 -4.75 -0.63 -11.69
CA ILE A 147 -3.65 -0.41 -10.75
C ILE A 147 -2.96 0.94 -11.00
N ASN A 148 -2.73 1.31 -12.26
CA ASN A 148 -2.13 2.59 -12.60
C ASN A 148 -3.03 3.76 -12.23
N GLN A 149 -4.36 3.63 -12.33
CA GLN A 149 -5.31 4.64 -11.85
C GLN A 149 -5.24 4.81 -10.32
N CYS A 150 -5.15 3.70 -9.57
CA CYS A 150 -4.95 3.76 -8.11
C CYS A 150 -3.63 4.44 -7.75
N ILE A 151 -2.56 4.17 -8.50
CA ILE A 151 -1.20 4.69 -8.23
C ILE A 151 -1.00 6.13 -8.72
N ALA A 152 -1.83 6.60 -9.66
CA ALA A 152 -1.68 7.91 -10.26
C ALA A 152 -1.74 8.99 -9.17
N VAL A 153 -0.71 9.84 -9.14
CA VAL A 153 -0.73 11.04 -8.32
C VAL A 153 -1.76 11.97 -8.95
N PRO A 154 -2.74 12.50 -8.18
CA PRO A 154 -3.65 13.50 -8.70
C PRO A 154 -2.83 14.65 -9.29
N ILE A 155 -3.10 15.00 -10.55
CA ILE A 155 -2.54 16.22 -11.13
C ILE A 155 -3.17 17.38 -10.34
N GLN A 156 -2.39 18.01 -9.47
CA GLN A 156 -2.77 19.26 -8.81
C GLN A 156 -2.75 20.42 -9.81
#